data_AF-A0A7C7WNX3-F1
#
_entry.id   AF-A0A7C7WNX3-F1
#
_cell.length_a   1.000
_cell.length_b   1.000
_cell.length_c   1.000
_cell.angle_alpha   90.00
_cell.angle_beta   90.00
_cell.angle_gamma   90.00
#
_symmetry.space_group_name_H-M   'P 1'
#
loop_
_entity.id
_entity.type
_entity.pdbx_description
1 polymer ?
#
loop_
_entity_poly.entity_id
_entity_poly.type
_entity_poly.pdbx_seq_one_letter_code
_entity_poly.pdbx_strand_id
1 'polypeptide(L)'
;MTLAMTLALGFFALPVKAETSQVDEIQKFSQDCREGKMHLYFDCSCLKDEYIEHREKLGLDASPSLVRSYLGANCKNGDGIAAQMNEKCLKQPAYLPKGHDPETFCSCYSRNFKSLFERWDGVMQPTLEVQFKSAARLKCQDPEAYKKVYGDRFGQ
;
A
#
# COMPACT_ATOMS: atom_id res chain seq x y z
N MET A 1 36.63 -58.43 -25.90
CA MET A 1 36.10 -57.72 -24.72
C MET A 1 36.12 -56.24 -25.06
N THR A 2 34.97 -55.67 -25.41
CA THR A 2 34.86 -54.26 -25.82
C THR A 2 33.83 -53.64 -24.90
N LEU A 3 34.29 -52.85 -23.91
CA LEU A 3 33.42 -52.15 -22.97
C LEU A 3 32.77 -50.96 -23.70
N ALA A 4 31.45 -50.97 -23.78
CA ALA A 4 30.65 -49.79 -24.08
C ALA A 4 30.56 -48.92 -22.82
N MET A 5 31.14 -47.72 -22.86
CA MET A 5 30.89 -46.67 -21.87
C MET A 5 29.67 -45.86 -22.33
N THR A 6 28.53 -46.15 -21.73
CA THR A 6 27.31 -45.35 -21.85
C THR A 6 27.45 -44.13 -20.95
N LEU A 7 27.73 -42.96 -21.52
CA LEU A 7 27.65 -41.67 -20.84
C LEU A 7 26.18 -41.33 -20.60
N ALA A 8 25.71 -41.56 -19.37
CA ALA A 8 24.43 -41.05 -18.90
C ALA A 8 24.56 -39.53 -18.70
N LEU A 9 24.07 -38.76 -19.67
CA LEU A 9 23.76 -37.35 -19.48
C LEU A 9 22.58 -37.25 -18.52
N GLY A 10 22.90 -37.12 -17.23
CA GLY A 10 21.96 -36.68 -16.20
C GLY A 10 21.56 -35.24 -16.48
N PHE A 11 20.57 -35.04 -17.35
CA PHE A 11 19.78 -33.81 -17.38
C PHE A 11 19.10 -33.71 -16.00
N PHE A 12 19.70 -32.94 -15.09
CA PHE A 12 18.97 -32.36 -13.98
C PHE A 12 17.89 -31.46 -14.59
N ALA A 13 16.70 -32.02 -14.79
CA ALA A 13 15.50 -31.25 -15.01
C ALA A 13 15.21 -30.49 -13.70
N LEU A 14 15.85 -29.33 -13.55
CA LEU A 14 15.45 -28.34 -12.55
C LEU A 14 14.00 -27.91 -12.82
N PRO A 15 13.24 -27.52 -11.78
CA PRO A 15 11.79 -27.37 -11.86
C PRO A 15 11.41 -26.11 -12.64
N VAL A 16 11.42 -26.17 -13.97
CA VAL A 16 10.95 -25.11 -14.88
C VAL A 16 9.53 -24.64 -14.53
N LYS A 17 8.72 -25.50 -13.90
CA LYS A 17 7.33 -25.21 -13.51
C LYS A 17 7.20 -24.33 -12.26
N ALA A 18 8.20 -24.34 -11.37
CA ALA A 18 8.15 -23.57 -10.13
C ALA A 18 8.61 -22.12 -10.36
N GLU A 19 9.66 -21.93 -11.17
CA GLU A 19 10.22 -20.61 -11.49
C GLU A 19 9.26 -19.77 -12.34
N THR A 20 8.56 -20.37 -13.32
CA THR A 20 7.53 -19.66 -14.12
C THR A 20 6.33 -19.24 -13.27
N SER A 21 5.91 -20.08 -12.30
CA SER A 21 4.80 -19.76 -11.40
C SER A 21 5.08 -18.56 -10.51
N GLN A 22 6.33 -18.37 -10.09
CA GLN A 22 6.73 -17.23 -9.26
C GLN A 22 6.79 -15.93 -10.07
N VAL A 23 7.29 -15.98 -11.31
CA VAL A 23 7.30 -14.83 -12.22
C VAL A 23 5.87 -14.36 -12.51
N ASP A 24 4.96 -15.28 -12.82
CA ASP A 24 3.55 -14.98 -13.08
C ASP A 24 2.86 -14.38 -11.86
N GLU A 25 3.17 -14.90 -10.66
CA GLU A 25 2.66 -14.37 -9.39
C GLU A 25 3.12 -12.93 -9.12
N ILE A 26 4.42 -12.65 -9.28
CA ILE A 26 4.99 -11.32 -9.05
C ILE A 26 4.42 -10.33 -10.08
N GLN A 27 4.29 -10.74 -11.35
CA GLN A 27 3.66 -9.91 -12.38
C GLN A 27 2.20 -9.61 -12.05
N LYS A 28 1.44 -10.63 -11.62
CA LYS A 28 0.06 -10.46 -11.17
C LYS A 28 -0.02 -9.49 -9.99
N PHE A 29 0.85 -9.62 -8.99
CA PHE A 29 0.89 -8.69 -7.86
C PHE A 29 1.18 -7.25 -8.31
N SER A 30 2.15 -7.05 -9.19
CA SER A 30 2.49 -5.73 -9.73
C SER A 30 1.33 -5.12 -10.52
N GLN A 31 0.59 -5.93 -11.27
CA GLN A 31 -0.62 -5.50 -11.97
C GLN A 31 -1.74 -5.15 -10.99
N ASP A 32 -2.05 -6.04 -10.04
CA ASP A 32 -3.07 -5.84 -9.01
C ASP A 32 -2.80 -4.56 -8.19
N CYS A 33 -1.52 -4.24 -7.93
CA CYS A 33 -1.16 -3.00 -7.24
C CYS A 33 -1.52 -1.75 -8.06
N ARG A 34 -1.12 -1.74 -9.34
CA ARG A 34 -1.28 -0.59 -10.25
C ARG A 34 -2.74 -0.34 -10.63
N GLU A 35 -3.49 -1.40 -10.87
CA GLU A 35 -4.90 -1.31 -11.30
C GLU A 35 -5.87 -1.22 -10.12
N GLY A 36 -5.49 -1.77 -8.96
CA GLY A 36 -6.29 -1.75 -7.74
C GLY A 36 -6.18 -0.46 -6.96
N LYS A 37 -6.70 -0.44 -5.72
CA LYS A 37 -6.61 0.74 -4.83
C LYS A 37 -5.22 0.92 -4.19
N MET A 38 -4.32 -0.05 -4.30
CA MET A 38 -3.01 0.00 -3.63
C MET A 38 -2.13 1.13 -4.14
N HIS A 39 -2.11 1.40 -5.46
CA HIS A 39 -1.35 2.51 -6.03
C HIS A 39 -1.69 3.89 -5.44
N LEU A 40 -2.88 4.03 -4.84
CA LEU A 40 -3.29 5.27 -4.19
C LEU A 40 -2.52 5.52 -2.90
N TYR A 41 -2.16 4.44 -2.19
CA TYR A 41 -1.56 4.49 -0.86
C TYR A 41 -0.08 4.14 -0.89
N PHE A 42 0.38 3.40 -1.89
CA PHE A 42 1.71 2.81 -1.91
C PHE A 42 2.40 2.97 -3.26
N ASP A 43 3.73 3.01 -3.23
CA ASP A 43 4.56 2.87 -4.43
C ASP A 43 4.56 1.40 -4.86
N CYS A 44 3.98 1.13 -6.04
CA CYS A 44 3.86 -0.23 -6.55
C CYS A 44 5.18 -0.86 -7.02
N SER A 45 6.22 -0.06 -7.30
CA SER A 45 7.55 -0.59 -7.56
C SER A 45 8.19 -1.07 -6.26
N CYS A 46 8.17 -0.22 -5.23
CA CYS A 46 8.64 -0.57 -3.89
C CYS A 46 7.90 -1.79 -3.33
N LEU A 47 6.56 -1.81 -3.42
CA LEU A 47 5.77 -2.94 -2.93
C LEU A 47 6.09 -4.25 -3.65
N LYS A 48 6.39 -4.18 -4.95
CA LYS A 48 6.79 -5.36 -5.72
C LYS A 48 8.15 -5.88 -5.23
N ASP A 49 9.08 -4.99 -4.91
CA ASP A 49 10.38 -5.38 -4.36
C ASP A 49 10.23 -5.99 -2.95
N GLU A 50 9.39 -5.42 -2.07
CA GLU A 50 9.02 -6.04 -0.78
C GLU A 50 8.36 -7.41 -0.98
N TYR A 51 7.46 -7.54 -1.96
CA TYR A 51 6.80 -8.81 -2.27
C TYR A 51 7.81 -9.90 -2.61
N ILE A 52 8.79 -9.58 -3.47
CA ILE A 52 9.86 -10.50 -3.86
C ILE A 52 10.67 -10.91 -2.64
N GLU A 53 11.10 -9.94 -1.81
CA GLU A 53 11.87 -10.21 -0.60
C GLU A 53 11.11 -11.13 0.38
N HIS A 54 9.83 -10.86 0.62
CA HIS A 54 9.00 -11.72 1.49
C HIS A 54 8.74 -13.09 0.87
N ARG A 55 8.59 -13.18 -0.45
CA ARG A 55 8.43 -14.45 -1.15
C ARG A 55 9.66 -15.33 -1.02
N GLU A 56 10.85 -14.76 -1.17
CA GLU A 56 12.13 -15.46 -0.99
C GLU A 56 12.30 -15.95 0.44
N LYS A 57 11.92 -15.14 1.44
CA LYS A 57 12.01 -15.49 2.85
C LYS A 57 11.03 -16.59 3.27
N LEU A 58 9.79 -16.55 2.77
CA LEU A 58 8.74 -17.50 3.16
C LEU A 58 8.77 -18.79 2.34
N GLY A 59 9.44 -18.79 1.19
CA GLY A 59 9.53 -19.93 0.29
C GLY A 59 8.32 -20.10 -0.62
N LEU A 60 8.45 -21.04 -1.57
CA LEU A 60 7.46 -21.27 -2.63
C LEU A 60 6.14 -21.87 -2.14
N ASP A 61 6.15 -22.54 -0.99
CA ASP A 61 4.95 -23.16 -0.39
C ASP A 61 4.04 -22.14 0.29
N ALA A 62 4.53 -20.92 0.55
CA ALA A 62 3.74 -19.87 1.16
C ALA A 62 2.63 -19.40 0.20
N SER A 63 1.43 -19.19 0.72
CA SER A 63 0.35 -18.64 -0.12
C SER A 63 0.62 -17.17 -0.49
N PRO A 64 0.20 -16.70 -1.68
CA PRO A 64 0.30 -15.28 -2.05
C PRO A 64 -0.40 -14.34 -1.07
N SER A 65 -1.44 -14.83 -0.37
CA SER A 65 -2.13 -14.06 0.68
C SER A 65 -1.24 -13.86 1.90
N LEU A 66 -0.47 -14.88 2.28
CA LEU A 66 0.46 -14.80 3.40
C LEU A 66 1.58 -13.81 3.09
N VAL A 67 2.20 -13.88 1.91
CA VAL A 67 3.22 -12.92 1.46
C VAL A 67 2.69 -11.48 1.55
N ARG A 68 1.47 -11.24 1.05
CA ARG A 68 0.81 -9.92 1.11
C ARG A 68 0.56 -9.41 2.53
N SER A 69 0.37 -10.29 3.50
CA SER A 69 0.10 -9.88 4.88
C SER A 69 1.30 -9.25 5.58
N TYR A 70 2.50 -9.43 5.05
CA TYR A 70 3.73 -8.81 5.55
C TYR A 70 4.06 -7.47 4.91
N LEU A 71 3.30 -7.05 3.88
CA LEU A 71 3.51 -5.77 3.20
C LEU A 71 2.87 -4.62 4.00
N GLY A 72 3.38 -3.41 3.81
CA GLY A 72 2.56 -2.20 4.02
C GLY A 72 3.08 -1.13 4.97
N ALA A 73 4.31 -1.22 5.45
CA ALA A 73 4.90 -0.16 6.26
C ALA A 73 5.89 0.74 5.49
N ASN A 74 6.75 0.18 4.63
CA ASN A 74 7.87 0.96 4.08
C ASN A 74 7.53 1.66 2.76
N CYS A 75 6.66 1.06 1.93
CA CYS A 75 6.36 1.55 0.59
C CYS A 75 5.23 2.59 0.52
N LYS A 76 4.96 3.34 1.59
CA LYS A 76 3.88 4.33 1.63
C LYS A 76 4.14 5.48 0.65
N ASN A 77 3.10 5.89 -0.07
CA ASN A 77 3.10 7.06 -0.95
C ASN A 77 2.25 8.18 -0.36
N GLY A 78 2.76 8.80 0.71
CA GLY A 78 2.07 9.88 1.42
C GLY A 78 1.75 11.10 0.55
N ASP A 79 2.66 11.46 -0.36
CA ASP A 79 2.47 12.58 -1.28
C ASP A 79 1.42 12.29 -2.35
N GLY A 80 1.42 11.09 -2.93
CA GLY A 80 0.44 10.66 -3.91
C GLY A 80 -0.99 10.69 -3.34
N ILE A 81 -1.18 10.13 -2.14
CA ILE A 81 -2.51 10.15 -1.51
C ILE A 81 -2.92 11.56 -1.09
N ALA A 82 -1.99 12.40 -0.63
CA ALA A 82 -2.27 13.79 -0.29
C ALA A 82 -2.75 14.58 -1.52
N ALA A 83 -2.03 14.47 -2.64
CA ALA A 83 -2.39 15.13 -3.88
C ALA A 83 -3.79 14.71 -4.36
N GLN A 84 -4.09 13.41 -4.34
CA GLN A 84 -5.41 12.90 -4.72
C GLN A 84 -6.51 13.40 -3.77
N MET A 85 -6.27 13.41 -2.46
CA MET A 85 -7.23 13.92 -1.48
C MET A 85 -7.50 15.41 -1.66
N ASN A 86 -6.47 16.19 -1.97
CA ASN A 86 -6.62 17.62 -2.25
C ASN A 86 -7.46 17.85 -3.50
N GLU A 87 -7.13 17.17 -4.61
CA GLU A 87 -7.87 17.26 -5.87
C GLU A 87 -9.35 16.89 -5.70
N LYS A 88 -9.64 15.77 -5.01
CA LYS A 88 -11.01 15.33 -4.73
C LYS A 88 -11.77 16.32 -3.86
N CYS A 89 -11.12 16.89 -2.85
CA CYS A 89 -11.70 17.89 -1.98
C CYS A 89 -12.10 19.15 -2.76
N LEU A 90 -11.21 19.64 -3.62
CA LEU A 90 -11.45 20.83 -4.47
C LEU A 90 -12.59 20.61 -5.48
N LYS A 91 -12.75 19.38 -6.00
CA LYS A 91 -13.84 19.03 -6.92
C LYS A 91 -15.22 18.97 -6.26
N GLN A 92 -15.29 19.05 -4.93
CA GLN A 92 -16.52 18.85 -4.15
C GLN A 92 -16.82 20.02 -3.19
N PRO A 93 -16.87 21.28 -3.69
CA PRO A 93 -16.98 22.46 -2.83
C PRO A 93 -18.26 22.48 -2.00
N ALA A 94 -19.35 21.86 -2.48
CA ALA A 94 -20.63 21.78 -1.78
C ALA A 94 -20.57 21.02 -0.43
N TYR A 95 -19.55 20.17 -0.23
CA TYR A 95 -19.38 19.36 0.98
C TYR A 95 -18.32 19.92 1.95
N LEU A 96 -17.81 21.11 1.63
CA LEU A 96 -16.87 21.81 2.49
C LEU A 96 -17.58 22.40 3.71
N PRO A 97 -16.90 22.49 4.87
CA PRO A 97 -17.42 23.26 5.98
C PRO A 97 -17.75 24.69 5.57
N LYS A 98 -18.89 25.19 6.08
CA LYS A 98 -19.30 26.58 5.83
C LYS A 98 -18.24 27.55 6.35
N GLY A 99 -18.07 28.67 5.65
CA GLY A 99 -17.17 29.75 6.05
C GLY A 99 -15.67 29.44 5.88
N HIS A 100 -15.31 28.33 5.24
CA HIS A 100 -13.92 28.01 4.94
C HIS A 100 -13.61 28.27 3.47
N ASP A 101 -12.45 28.85 3.23
CA ASP A 101 -11.87 28.93 1.89
C ASP A 101 -11.55 27.51 1.37
N PRO A 102 -12.02 27.12 0.16
CA PRO A 102 -11.81 25.77 -0.36
C PRO A 102 -10.36 25.35 -0.46
N GLU A 103 -9.48 26.20 -0.98
CA GLU A 103 -8.07 25.85 -1.18
C GLU A 103 -7.35 25.66 0.16
N THR A 104 -7.56 26.58 1.09
CA THR A 104 -7.01 26.52 2.44
C THR A 104 -7.47 25.26 3.18
N PHE A 105 -8.78 24.97 3.13
CA PHE A 105 -9.34 23.79 3.78
C PHE A 105 -8.82 22.49 3.17
N CYS A 106 -8.83 22.36 1.84
CA CYS A 106 -8.41 21.13 1.16
C CYS A 106 -6.91 20.87 1.31
N SER A 107 -6.08 21.91 1.34
CA SER A 107 -4.65 21.81 1.65
C SER A 107 -4.42 21.34 3.09
N CYS A 108 -5.17 21.87 4.06
CA CYS A 108 -5.11 21.41 5.44
C CYS A 108 -5.55 19.94 5.56
N TYR A 109 -6.68 19.59 4.95
CA TYR A 109 -7.30 18.26 5.01
C TYR A 109 -6.36 17.18 4.45
N SER A 110 -5.85 17.39 3.23
CA SER A 110 -4.93 16.45 2.57
C SER A 110 -3.64 16.26 3.36
N ARG A 111 -3.05 17.33 3.89
CA ARG A 111 -1.83 17.28 4.71
C ARG A 111 -2.03 16.51 6.01
N ASN A 112 -3.16 16.71 6.68
CA ASN A 112 -3.45 15.97 7.91
C ASN A 112 -3.78 14.51 7.64
N PHE A 113 -4.42 14.18 6.51
CA PHE A 113 -4.58 12.78 6.08
C PHE A 113 -3.22 12.12 5.86
N LYS A 114 -2.32 12.77 5.11
CA LYS A 114 -0.94 12.30 4.89
C LYS A 114 -0.23 11.98 6.20
N SER A 115 -0.25 12.93 7.14
CA SER A 115 0.40 12.78 8.45
C SER A 115 -0.18 11.61 9.27
N LEU A 116 -1.48 11.32 9.17
CA LEU A 116 -2.08 10.15 9.81
C LEU A 116 -1.64 8.84 9.12
N PHE A 117 -1.64 8.85 7.79
CA PHE A 117 -1.26 7.70 6.98
C PHE A 117 0.20 7.29 7.16
N GLU A 118 1.12 8.24 7.12
CA GLU A 118 2.56 7.97 7.25
C GLU A 118 2.93 7.37 8.60
N ARG A 119 2.21 7.74 9.66
CA ARG A 119 2.41 7.22 11.02
C ARG A 119 1.81 5.83 11.27
N TRP A 120 1.01 5.31 10.35
CA TRP A 120 0.30 4.04 10.55
C TRP A 120 1.06 2.85 9.97
N ASP A 121 1.53 1.92 10.79
CA ASP A 121 2.43 0.84 10.35
C ASP A 121 1.74 -0.37 9.70
N GLY A 122 0.44 -0.28 9.44
CA GLY A 122 -0.33 -1.36 8.80
C GLY A 122 -0.79 -1.02 7.38
N VAL A 123 -1.41 -2.02 6.75
CA VAL A 123 -2.13 -1.83 5.48
C VAL A 123 -3.33 -0.90 5.70
N MET A 124 -3.57 -0.01 4.74
CA MET A 124 -4.77 0.84 4.75
C MET A 124 -6.03 -0.02 4.63
N GLN A 125 -6.86 -0.01 5.68
CA GLN A 125 -8.16 -0.65 5.70
C GLN A 125 -9.27 0.36 5.43
N PRO A 126 -10.41 -0.02 4.80
CA PRO A 126 -11.49 0.93 4.50
C PRO A 126 -12.04 1.66 5.74
N THR A 127 -12.16 0.97 6.87
CA THR A 127 -12.62 1.57 8.13
C THR A 127 -11.62 2.58 8.68
N LEU A 128 -10.32 2.27 8.59
CA LEU A 128 -9.26 3.17 9.00
C LEU A 128 -9.18 4.39 8.09
N GLU A 129 -9.33 4.21 6.78
CA GLU A 129 -9.39 5.30 5.81
C GLU A 129 -10.48 6.30 6.18
N VAL A 130 -11.69 5.81 6.51
CA VAL A 130 -12.79 6.67 6.97
C VAL A 130 -12.43 7.42 8.25
N GLN A 131 -11.77 6.75 9.21
CA GLN A 131 -11.33 7.41 10.45
C GLN A 131 -10.29 8.50 10.18
N PHE A 132 -9.33 8.26 9.28
CA PHE A 132 -8.32 9.26 8.91
C PHE A 132 -8.94 10.46 8.21
N LYS A 133 -9.89 10.24 7.30
CA LYS A 133 -10.64 11.33 6.66
C LYS A 133 -11.40 12.16 7.68
N SER A 134 -12.13 11.52 8.59
CA SER A 134 -12.88 12.22 9.65
C SER A 134 -11.96 13.00 10.57
N ALA A 135 -10.84 12.40 10.99
CA ALA A 135 -9.85 13.03 11.85
C ALA A 135 -9.17 14.23 11.17
N ALA A 136 -8.74 14.07 9.91
CA ALA A 136 -8.13 15.15 9.12
C ALA A 136 -9.11 16.30 8.89
N ARG A 137 -10.37 15.99 8.57
CA ARG A 137 -11.43 16.99 8.41
C ARG A 137 -11.66 17.76 9.70
N LEU A 138 -11.86 17.07 10.81
CA LEU A 138 -12.14 17.70 12.10
C LEU A 138 -10.98 18.60 12.54
N LYS A 139 -9.74 18.15 12.37
CA LYS A 139 -8.54 18.94 12.72
C LYS A 139 -8.46 20.28 11.98
N CYS A 140 -8.97 20.34 10.75
CA CYS A 140 -8.99 21.56 9.95
C CYS A 140 -10.22 22.44 10.19
N GLN A 141 -11.26 21.91 10.81
CA GLN A 141 -12.50 22.63 11.13
C GLN A 141 -12.48 23.19 12.55
N ASP A 142 -12.08 22.34 13.50
CA ASP A 142 -12.12 22.59 14.93
C ASP A 142 -11.00 21.77 15.60
N PRO A 143 -9.80 22.36 15.74
CA PRO A 143 -8.64 21.72 16.37
C PRO A 143 -8.91 21.28 17.82
N GLU A 144 -9.75 21.99 18.56
CA GLU A 144 -10.08 21.67 19.95
C GLU A 144 -10.99 20.44 20.02
N ALA A 145 -12.02 20.37 19.17
CA ALA A 145 -12.84 19.16 19.02
C ALA A 145 -12.02 17.98 18.53
N TYR A 146 -11.07 18.19 17.61
CA TYR A 146 -10.13 17.15 17.19
C TYR A 146 -9.34 16.60 18.38
N LYS A 147 -8.75 17.46 19.22
CA LYS A 147 -7.99 17.03 20.39
C LYS A 147 -8.85 16.22 21.35
N LYS A 148 -10.10 16.62 21.55
CA LYS A 148 -11.05 15.91 22.42
C LYS A 148 -11.44 14.52 21.89
N VAL A 149 -11.61 14.36 20.57
CA VAL A 149 -12.12 13.11 19.97
C VAL A 149 -11.00 12.15 19.56
N TYR A 150 -9.88 12.69 19.07
CA TYR A 150 -8.81 11.93 18.45
C TYR A 150 -7.45 12.12 19.11
N GLY A 151 -7.32 12.99 20.12
CA GLY A 151 -6.06 13.28 20.81
C GLY A 151 -5.36 12.02 21.32
N ASP A 152 -6.07 11.07 21.90
CA ASP A 152 -5.45 9.83 22.41
C ASP A 152 -5.37 8.72 21.36
N ARG A 153 -6.19 8.79 20.31
CA ARG A 153 -6.30 7.74 19.27
C ARG A 153 -5.27 7.91 18.15
N PHE A 154 -5.00 9.15 17.78
CA PHE A 154 -4.11 9.51 16.67
C PHE A 154 -3.15 10.65 17.02
N GLY A 155 -3.21 11.15 18.25
CA GLY A 155 -2.36 12.26 18.69
C GLY A 155 -0.90 11.88 18.80
N GLN A 156 -0.15 12.93 19.08
CA GLN A 156 1.29 13.10 18.90
C GLN A 156 2.11 12.19 19.78
#